data_AF-A0A9N9SH61-F1
#
_entry.id   AF-A0A9N9SH61-F1
#
_cell.length_a   1.000
_cell.length_b   1.000
_cell.length_c   1.000
_cell.angle_alpha   90.00
_cell.angle_beta   90.00
_cell.angle_gamma   90.00
#
_symmetry.space_group_name_H-M   'P 1'
#
loop_
_entity.id
_entity.type
_entity.pdbx_description
1 polymer ?
#
loop_
_entity_poly.entity_id
_entity_poly.type
_entity_poly.pdbx_seq_one_letter_code
_entity_poly.pdbx_strand_id
1 'polypeptide(L)'
;MADEEQAPVADEAAAAEAPAAEEAPAAPPGEAEGAPADAAANATPATPGGPQIVPPVTAAQRAAQDPLNTEFLYYSSVLRILGPTLTKEDDRNYIIPWIRKLFRPEYHSSKLREKRNRYLAYLSTSLLLDQAIGVFRGFPPDGALPDCEALVPPTVQAAEWEVDKMWQDTLQGLPGDFRMLECCVHAEEAECKADHRLDKV
;
A
#
# COMPACT_ATOMS: atom_id res chain seq x y z
N MET A 1 67.26 23.96 -12.24
CA MET A 1 67.75 23.95 -10.85
C MET A 1 66.52 23.64 -10.02
N ALA A 2 66.08 22.39 -9.91
CA ALA A 2 66.68 21.21 -9.24
C ALA A 2 66.61 21.34 -7.71
N ASP A 3 66.30 20.19 -7.07
CA ASP A 3 65.97 19.89 -5.66
C ASP A 3 64.47 19.98 -5.30
N GLU A 4 63.67 18.91 -5.22
CA GLU A 4 63.86 17.49 -4.82
C GLU A 4 64.01 17.27 -3.31
N GLU A 5 62.92 16.89 -2.63
CA GLU A 5 62.89 16.06 -1.40
C GLU A 5 61.39 15.72 -1.14
N GLN A 6 60.83 14.63 -1.65
CA GLN A 6 60.97 13.21 -1.31
C GLN A 6 60.37 12.86 0.07
N ALA A 7 59.21 12.18 0.00
CA ALA A 7 58.55 11.51 1.12
C ALA A 7 59.27 10.20 1.50
N PRO A 8 58.90 9.58 2.63
CA PRO A 8 58.88 8.14 2.72
C PRO A 8 57.46 7.59 2.86
N VAL A 9 57.25 6.54 2.07
CA VAL A 9 56.15 5.58 2.05
C VAL A 9 56.47 4.45 3.04
N ALA A 10 55.47 3.92 3.73
CA ALA A 10 55.37 2.53 4.19
C ALA A 10 53.86 2.28 4.43
N ASP A 11 53.12 1.58 3.57
CA ASP A 11 53.20 0.15 3.22
C ASP A 11 52.93 -0.74 4.44
N GLU A 12 51.71 -1.28 4.55
CA GLU A 12 51.57 -2.73 4.70
C GLU A 12 50.14 -3.24 4.43
N ALA A 13 50.11 -4.13 3.45
CA ALA A 13 49.38 -5.40 3.39
C ALA A 13 47.84 -5.42 3.30
N ALA A 14 47.43 -5.74 2.07
CA ALA A 14 46.21 -6.40 1.69
C ALA A 14 46.03 -7.78 2.37
N ALA A 15 44.76 -8.17 2.57
CA ALA A 15 44.34 -9.55 2.43
C ALA A 15 42.96 -9.57 1.77
N ALA A 16 42.95 -9.97 0.51
CA ALA A 16 41.77 -10.41 -0.22
C ALA A 16 41.50 -11.87 0.15
N GLU A 17 40.25 -12.21 0.46
CA GLU A 17 39.76 -13.57 0.28
C GLU A 17 38.25 -13.58 0.03
N ALA A 18 37.88 -14.11 -1.13
CA ALA A 18 36.57 -14.61 -1.53
C ALA A 18 36.87 -15.86 -2.40
N PRO A 19 35.90 -16.75 -2.73
CA PRO A 19 34.64 -17.12 -2.08
C PRO A 19 34.53 -18.66 -1.88
N ALA A 20 33.53 -19.13 -1.12
CA ALA A 20 33.08 -20.54 -1.15
C ALA A 20 31.58 -20.56 -0.75
N ALA A 21 30.68 -20.87 -1.69
CA ALA A 21 30.17 -22.22 -2.01
C ALA A 21 29.01 -22.64 -1.09
N GLU A 22 27.80 -22.53 -1.66
CA GLU A 22 26.82 -23.62 -1.80
C GLU A 22 26.61 -24.58 -0.61
N GLU A 23 25.46 -24.44 0.08
CA GLU A 23 24.67 -25.62 0.48
C GLU A 23 23.21 -25.22 0.76
N ALA A 24 22.31 -25.65 -0.12
CA ALA A 24 20.90 -25.83 0.21
C ALA A 24 20.72 -27.20 0.85
N PRO A 25 19.72 -27.39 1.73
CA PRO A 25 19.04 -28.67 1.68
C PRO A 25 17.50 -28.58 1.76
N ALA A 26 16.94 -29.46 0.92
CA ALA A 26 15.82 -30.36 1.18
C ALA A 26 14.39 -29.78 1.28
N ALA A 27 13.68 -29.98 0.17
CA ALA A 27 12.24 -30.26 0.18
C ALA A 27 11.95 -31.59 0.90
N PRO A 28 10.79 -31.74 1.57
CA PRO A 28 10.21 -33.05 1.85
C PRO A 28 9.26 -33.51 0.72
N PRO A 29 9.03 -34.84 0.61
CA PRO A 29 8.46 -35.51 -0.55
C PRO A 29 6.92 -35.46 -0.59
N GLY A 30 6.38 -35.76 -1.78
CA GLY A 30 4.96 -35.99 -2.00
C GLY A 30 4.47 -37.38 -1.56
N GLU A 31 3.29 -37.73 -2.09
CA GLU A 31 2.42 -38.91 -1.84
C GLU A 31 1.33 -38.67 -0.79
N ALA A 32 0.06 -39.00 -0.98
CA ALA A 32 -0.66 -39.52 -2.14
C ALA A 32 -2.18 -39.29 -1.97
N GLU A 33 -2.85 -39.26 -3.12
CA GLU A 33 -4.20 -39.73 -3.43
C GLU A 33 -5.11 -40.25 -2.31
N GLY A 34 -6.36 -39.77 -2.35
CA GLY A 34 -7.49 -40.39 -1.67
C GLY A 34 -8.81 -39.68 -1.96
N ALA A 35 -9.26 -39.69 -3.21
CA ALA A 35 -10.69 -39.56 -3.49
C ALA A 35 -11.41 -40.84 -3.03
N PRO A 36 -12.69 -40.75 -2.64
CA PRO A 36 -13.69 -41.13 -3.64
C PRO A 36 -14.87 -40.17 -3.74
N ALA A 37 -15.35 -40.04 -4.97
CA ALA A 37 -16.67 -39.58 -5.32
C ALA A 37 -17.73 -40.58 -4.83
N ASP A 38 -18.90 -40.11 -4.41
CA ASP A 38 -20.13 -40.39 -5.17
C ASP A 38 -21.40 -39.69 -4.64
N ALA A 39 -22.27 -39.42 -5.60
CA ALA A 39 -23.73 -39.41 -5.52
C ALA A 39 -24.48 -38.31 -4.74
N ALA A 40 -24.81 -37.26 -5.49
CA ALA A 40 -26.17 -36.91 -5.92
C ALA A 40 -27.32 -36.81 -4.88
N ALA A 41 -27.97 -35.64 -4.97
CA ALA A 41 -29.42 -35.42 -4.91
C ALA A 41 -30.14 -35.56 -3.56
N ASN A 42 -30.46 -34.41 -2.97
CA ASN A 42 -31.89 -34.07 -2.87
C ASN A 42 -32.10 -32.55 -2.76
N ALA A 43 -32.67 -31.99 -3.82
CA ALA A 43 -33.33 -30.69 -3.77
C ALA A 43 -34.81 -30.93 -3.46
N THR A 44 -35.34 -30.23 -2.48
CA THR A 44 -36.79 -30.02 -2.32
C THR A 44 -37.00 -28.71 -1.55
N PRO A 45 -38.17 -28.06 -1.65
CA PRO A 45 -38.28 -26.69 -2.13
C PRO A 45 -38.53 -25.71 -0.99
N ALA A 46 -38.30 -24.44 -1.27
CA ALA A 46 -38.65 -23.34 -0.39
C ALA A 46 -40.18 -23.28 -0.15
N THR A 47 -40.57 -23.18 1.13
CA THR A 47 -41.87 -22.64 1.56
C THR A 47 -41.59 -21.36 2.36
N PRO A 48 -42.31 -20.25 2.11
CA PRO A 48 -41.99 -18.93 2.63
C PRO A 48 -42.64 -18.65 4.00
N GLY A 49 -41.98 -17.82 4.83
CA GLY A 49 -42.69 -16.97 5.79
C GLY A 49 -42.62 -17.32 7.29
N GLY A 50 -41.48 -17.79 7.81
CA GLY A 50 -41.21 -17.80 9.26
C GLY A 50 -40.15 -16.77 9.65
N PRO A 51 -40.27 -16.07 10.79
CA PRO A 51 -39.19 -15.22 11.29
C PRO A 51 -37.93 -16.08 11.50
N GLN A 52 -36.93 -15.88 10.64
CA GLN A 52 -35.62 -16.52 10.73
C GLN A 52 -34.97 -16.09 12.04
N ILE A 53 -34.95 -17.00 13.02
CA ILE A 53 -34.09 -16.87 14.19
C ILE A 53 -32.67 -17.08 13.67
N VAL A 54 -31.94 -15.99 13.44
CA VAL A 54 -30.53 -16.03 13.08
C VAL A 54 -29.81 -16.75 14.22
N PRO A 55 -29.10 -17.87 13.97
CA PRO A 55 -28.38 -18.57 15.03
C PRO A 55 -27.34 -17.62 15.64
N PRO A 56 -27.10 -17.68 16.97
CA PRO A 56 -26.11 -16.84 17.62
C PRO A 56 -24.75 -17.10 17.00
N VAL A 57 -24.14 -16.04 16.46
CA VAL A 57 -22.79 -16.07 15.87
C VAL A 57 -21.85 -16.76 16.84
N THR A 58 -21.28 -17.88 16.41
CA THR A 58 -20.38 -18.71 17.23
C THR A 58 -19.11 -17.93 17.56
N ALA A 59 -18.45 -18.25 18.68
CA ALA A 59 -17.17 -17.63 19.05
C ALA A 59 -16.11 -17.80 17.94
N ALA A 60 -16.16 -18.89 17.18
CA ALA A 60 -15.32 -19.13 16.01
C ALA A 60 -15.62 -18.16 14.84
N GLN A 61 -16.89 -17.82 14.60
CA GLN A 61 -17.28 -16.81 13.60
C GLN A 61 -16.95 -15.38 14.04
N ARG A 62 -16.96 -15.08 15.35
CA ARG A 62 -16.45 -13.78 15.87
C ARG A 62 -14.93 -13.69 15.78
N ALA A 63 -14.22 -14.79 16.01
CA ALA A 63 -12.77 -14.87 15.78
C ALA A 63 -12.42 -14.74 14.28
N ALA A 64 -13.31 -15.16 13.37
CA ALA A 64 -13.17 -14.96 11.93
C ALA A 64 -13.37 -13.48 11.48
N GLN A 65 -13.83 -12.60 12.37
CA GLN A 65 -13.99 -11.17 12.12
C GLN A 65 -13.25 -10.35 13.19
N ASP A 66 -11.96 -10.62 13.42
CA ASP A 66 -11.12 -9.71 14.19
C ASP A 66 -10.86 -8.44 13.36
N PRO A 67 -11.47 -7.29 13.70
CA PRO A 67 -11.38 -6.08 12.88
C PRO A 67 -9.93 -5.62 12.73
N LEU A 68 -9.10 -5.78 13.76
CA LEU A 68 -7.70 -5.41 13.72
C LEU A 68 -6.89 -6.31 12.78
N ASN A 69 -7.28 -7.58 12.63
CA ASN A 69 -6.66 -8.46 11.65
C ASN A 69 -7.10 -8.08 10.23
N THR A 70 -8.39 -7.78 10.04
CA THR A 70 -8.91 -7.31 8.74
C THR A 70 -8.24 -6.01 8.29
N GLU A 71 -8.10 -5.03 9.18
CA GLU A 71 -7.37 -3.78 8.93
C GLU A 71 -5.91 -4.06 8.53
N PHE A 72 -5.23 -4.94 9.26
CA PHE A 72 -3.85 -5.29 8.95
C PHE A 72 -3.72 -5.88 7.54
N LEU A 73 -4.60 -6.82 7.18
CA LEU A 73 -4.62 -7.40 5.83
C LEU A 73 -4.94 -6.35 4.76
N TYR A 74 -5.88 -5.46 5.04
CA TYR A 74 -6.23 -4.35 4.16
C TYR A 74 -5.02 -3.45 3.91
N TYR A 75 -4.39 -2.90 4.95
CA TYR A 75 -3.22 -2.03 4.79
C TYR A 75 -2.04 -2.77 4.14
N SER A 76 -1.86 -4.05 4.43
CA SER A 76 -0.84 -4.87 3.77
C SER A 76 -1.05 -4.94 2.25
N SER A 77 -2.30 -5.13 1.83
CA SER A 77 -2.64 -5.18 0.41
C SER A 77 -2.40 -3.81 -0.27
N VAL A 78 -2.77 -2.72 0.39
CA VAL A 78 -2.56 -1.34 -0.08
C VAL A 78 -1.07 -1.03 -0.23
N LEU A 79 -0.26 -1.31 0.80
CA LEU A 79 1.18 -1.03 0.79
C LEU A 79 1.94 -1.82 -0.27
N ARG A 80 1.49 -3.03 -0.60
CA ARG A 80 2.07 -3.83 -1.70
C ARG A 80 1.91 -3.16 -3.06
N ILE A 81 0.82 -2.42 -3.24
CA ILE A 81 0.51 -1.70 -4.49
C ILE A 81 1.21 -0.34 -4.47
N LEU A 82 1.07 0.43 -3.39
CA LEU A 82 1.55 1.82 -3.35
C LEU A 82 3.05 1.95 -3.09
N GLY A 83 3.66 1.02 -2.35
CA GLY A 83 5.10 1.09 -1.99
C GLY A 83 6.03 1.24 -3.20
N PRO A 84 5.86 0.41 -4.25
CA PRO A 84 6.64 0.53 -5.48
C PRO A 84 6.31 1.74 -6.35
N THR A 85 5.12 2.35 -6.20
CA THR A 85 4.66 3.43 -7.09
C THR A 85 5.04 4.82 -6.61
N LEU A 86 5.74 4.94 -5.48
CA LEU A 86 6.21 6.24 -5.00
C LEU A 86 7.14 6.89 -6.02
N THR A 87 6.87 8.14 -6.40
CA THR A 87 7.64 8.87 -7.42
C THR A 87 9.06 9.15 -6.96
N LYS A 88 9.24 9.53 -5.68
CA LYS A 88 10.54 9.91 -5.12
C LYS A 88 11.27 8.69 -4.54
N GLU A 89 12.48 8.44 -5.04
CA GLU A 89 13.31 7.32 -4.57
C GLU A 89 13.75 7.49 -3.11
N ASP A 90 14.04 8.72 -2.69
CA ASP A 90 14.40 9.03 -1.31
C ASP A 90 13.28 8.64 -0.33
N ASP A 91 12.02 8.87 -0.69
CA ASP A 91 10.88 8.47 0.13
C ASP A 91 10.79 6.95 0.24
N ARG A 92 11.04 6.21 -0.85
CA ARG A 92 11.11 4.73 -0.81
C ARG A 92 12.18 4.23 0.17
N ASN A 93 13.33 4.91 0.23
CA ASN A 93 14.44 4.54 1.12
C ASN A 93 14.04 4.62 2.61
N TYR A 94 13.15 5.53 2.99
CA TYR A 94 12.64 5.62 4.37
C TYR A 94 11.42 4.72 4.61
N ILE A 95 10.51 4.61 3.64
CA ILE A 95 9.25 3.87 3.78
C ILE A 95 9.48 2.36 3.88
N ILE A 96 10.40 1.79 3.11
CA ILE A 96 10.66 0.34 3.11
C ILE A 96 11.09 -0.17 4.51
N PRO A 97 12.06 0.47 5.21
CA PRO A 97 12.39 0.15 6.60
C PRO A 97 11.19 0.21 7.56
N TRP A 98 10.31 1.21 7.39
CA TRP A 98 9.09 1.32 8.20
C TRP A 98 8.14 0.15 7.98
N ILE A 99 7.89 -0.23 6.73
CA ILE A 99 7.08 -1.41 6.39
C ILE A 99 7.70 -2.65 7.05
N ARG A 100 9.00 -2.88 6.86
CA ARG A 100 9.68 -4.04 7.49
C ARG A 100 9.54 -4.05 9.01
N LYS A 101 9.62 -2.88 9.67
CA LYS A 101 9.44 -2.78 11.12
C LYS A 101 8.02 -3.12 11.55
N LEU A 102 7.00 -2.57 10.90
CA LEU A 102 5.60 -2.77 11.26
C LEU A 102 5.13 -4.21 11.03
N PHE A 103 5.81 -4.95 10.15
CA PHE A 103 5.54 -6.36 9.86
C PHE A 103 6.35 -7.34 10.71
N ARG A 104 7.17 -6.86 11.66
CA ARG A 104 7.90 -7.80 12.52
C ARG A 104 6.94 -8.58 13.44
N PRO A 105 7.30 -9.81 13.83
CA PRO A 105 6.44 -10.67 14.64
C PRO A 105 5.99 -10.04 15.97
N GLU A 106 6.81 -9.19 16.60
CA GLU A 106 6.49 -8.59 17.90
C GLU A 106 5.23 -7.70 17.83
N TYR A 107 4.98 -7.08 16.68
CA TYR A 107 3.81 -6.24 16.44
C TYR A 107 2.53 -7.01 16.11
N HIS A 108 2.60 -8.35 16.03
CA HIS A 108 1.41 -9.21 15.91
C HIS A 108 0.80 -9.56 17.27
N SER A 109 1.46 -9.20 18.37
CA SER A 109 0.95 -9.41 19.72
C SER A 109 -0.33 -8.60 19.97
N SER A 110 -1.21 -9.12 20.82
CA SER A 110 -2.48 -8.48 21.19
C SER A 110 -2.33 -7.08 21.76
N LYS A 111 -1.18 -6.78 22.39
CA LYS A 111 -0.87 -5.47 22.98
C LYS A 111 -0.39 -4.43 21.97
N LEU A 112 0.17 -4.85 20.85
CA LEU A 112 0.82 -3.95 19.89
C LEU A 112 0.10 -3.85 18.54
N ARG A 113 -0.82 -4.78 18.23
CA ARG A 113 -1.55 -4.82 16.96
C ARG A 113 -2.35 -3.54 16.66
N GLU A 114 -2.98 -2.93 17.66
CA GLU A 114 -3.71 -1.67 17.46
C GLU A 114 -2.76 -0.53 17.10
N LYS A 115 -1.68 -0.39 17.87
CA LYS A 115 -0.62 0.60 17.62
C LYS A 115 -0.03 0.43 16.22
N ARG A 116 0.33 -0.80 15.85
CA ARG A 116 0.79 -1.16 14.51
C ARG A 116 -0.23 -0.72 13.44
N ASN A 117 -1.51 -1.03 13.61
CA ASN A 117 -2.54 -0.68 12.63
C ASN A 117 -2.71 0.84 12.47
N ARG A 118 -2.63 1.62 13.55
CA ARG A 118 -2.64 3.09 13.46
C ARG A 118 -1.46 3.62 12.65
N TYR A 119 -0.26 3.08 12.87
CA TYR A 119 0.91 3.42 12.06
C TYR A 119 0.73 3.01 10.59
N LEU A 120 0.18 1.82 10.33
CA LEU A 120 -0.09 1.35 8.97
C LEU A 120 -1.11 2.23 8.25
N ALA A 121 -2.18 2.63 8.93
CA ALA A 121 -3.18 3.56 8.39
C ALA A 121 -2.53 4.88 7.97
N TYR A 122 -1.73 5.46 8.87
CA TYR A 122 -1.05 6.73 8.64
C TYR A 122 0.00 6.64 7.53
N LEU A 123 0.70 5.50 7.46
CA LEU A 123 1.63 5.19 6.38
C LEU A 123 0.88 5.09 5.04
N SER A 124 -0.22 4.34 4.98
CA SER A 124 -1.04 4.24 3.77
C SER A 124 -1.53 5.59 3.28
N THR A 125 -1.97 6.49 4.17
CA THR A 125 -2.33 7.86 3.80
C THR A 125 -1.14 8.64 3.23
N SER A 126 0.05 8.49 3.82
CA SER A 126 1.27 9.12 3.30
C SER A 126 1.57 8.67 1.87
N LEU A 127 1.49 7.35 1.60
CA LEU A 127 1.73 6.82 0.27
C LEU A 127 0.66 7.23 -0.76
N LEU A 128 -0.61 7.40 -0.35
CA LEU A 128 -1.66 7.91 -1.24
C LEU A 128 -1.39 9.35 -1.72
N LEU A 129 -0.63 10.11 -0.95
CA LEU A 129 -0.20 11.46 -1.28
C LEU A 129 1.14 11.49 -2.03
N ASP A 130 1.67 10.32 -2.37
CA ASP A 130 2.93 10.14 -3.09
C ASP A 130 4.15 10.80 -2.40
N GLN A 131 4.15 10.82 -1.06
CA GLN A 131 5.24 11.42 -0.29
C GLN A 131 5.42 10.80 1.10
N ALA A 132 6.64 10.83 1.63
CA ALA A 132 6.87 10.52 3.04
C ALA A 132 6.43 11.68 3.95
N ILE A 133 5.57 11.40 4.93
CA ILE A 133 4.95 12.42 5.79
C ILE A 133 5.28 12.18 7.28
N GLY A 134 5.52 13.26 8.01
CA GLY A 134 5.73 13.21 9.46
C GLY A 134 6.89 12.30 9.87
N VAL A 135 6.61 11.33 10.74
CA VAL A 135 7.62 10.38 11.27
C VAL A 135 8.23 9.47 10.21
N PHE A 136 7.60 9.35 9.03
CA PHE A 136 8.08 8.50 7.95
C PHE A 136 9.17 9.17 7.09
N ARG A 137 9.48 10.44 7.33
CA ARG A 137 10.58 11.17 6.67
C ARG A 137 11.97 10.80 7.20
N GLY A 138 12.03 9.91 8.17
CA GLY A 138 13.28 9.38 8.72
C GLY A 138 13.18 7.88 8.92
N PHE A 139 14.31 7.26 9.26
CA PHE A 139 14.34 5.85 9.60
C PHE A 139 13.50 5.56 10.85
N PRO A 140 12.86 4.39 10.92
CA PRO A 140 12.18 3.99 12.14
C PRO A 140 13.18 3.92 13.30
N PRO A 141 12.79 4.32 14.53
CA PRO A 141 13.71 4.29 15.66
C PRO A 141 14.12 2.86 16.01
N ASP A 142 15.26 2.69 16.66
CA ASP A 142 15.62 1.39 17.23
C ASP A 142 14.73 1.09 18.45
N GLY A 143 14.25 -0.16 18.54
CA GLY A 143 13.37 -0.60 19.62
C GLY A 143 11.88 -0.24 19.44
N ALA A 144 11.22 0.18 20.52
CA ALA A 144 9.76 0.35 20.55
C ALA A 144 9.26 1.47 19.63
N LEU A 145 8.02 1.36 19.15
CA LEU A 145 7.40 2.46 18.40
C LEU A 145 7.09 3.63 19.34
N PRO A 146 7.30 4.89 18.91
CA PRO A 146 6.81 6.07 19.61
C PRO A 146 5.31 6.01 19.82
N ASP A 147 4.78 6.76 20.78
CA ASP A 147 3.34 6.75 21.02
C ASP A 147 2.55 7.35 19.86
N CYS A 148 1.34 6.83 19.62
CA CYS A 148 0.50 7.30 18.52
C CYS A 148 0.02 8.73 18.72
N GLU A 149 -0.05 9.22 19.96
CA GLU A 149 -0.37 10.63 20.24
C GLU A 149 0.71 11.60 19.73
N ALA A 150 1.95 11.11 19.54
CA ALA A 150 3.02 11.87 18.91
C ALA A 150 2.90 11.94 17.38
N LEU A 151 1.98 11.17 16.78
CA LEU A 151 1.65 11.28 15.36
C LEU A 151 0.75 12.48 15.15
N VAL A 152 1.34 13.67 15.19
CA VAL A 152 0.64 14.89 14.80
C VAL A 152 0.34 14.80 13.30
N PRO A 153 -0.93 14.84 12.86
CA PRO A 153 -1.25 14.94 11.45
C PRO A 153 -0.68 16.28 10.96
N PRO A 154 0.33 16.31 10.07
CA PRO A 154 0.77 17.56 9.52
C PRO A 154 -0.36 18.10 8.66
N THR A 155 -0.34 19.41 8.50
CA THR A 155 -1.04 20.07 7.40
C THR A 155 -0.55 19.46 6.10
N VAL A 156 -1.36 18.57 5.54
CA VAL A 156 -1.15 17.95 4.25
C VAL A 156 -1.30 19.04 3.20
N GLN A 157 -0.26 19.26 2.42
CA GLN A 157 -0.36 20.10 1.23
C GLN A 157 -1.22 19.35 0.21
N ALA A 158 -2.03 20.10 -0.55
CA ALA A 158 -2.81 19.53 -1.63
C ALA A 158 -1.91 18.67 -2.53
N ALA A 159 -2.39 17.49 -2.92
CA ALA A 159 -1.61 16.63 -3.78
C ALA A 159 -1.36 17.32 -5.13
N GLU A 160 -0.28 16.96 -5.84
CA GLU A 160 0.07 17.62 -7.12
C GLU A 160 -1.09 17.54 -8.12
N TRP A 161 -1.82 16.42 -8.14
CA TRP A 161 -3.01 16.23 -8.97
C TRP A 161 -4.23 17.06 -8.54
N GLU A 162 -4.31 17.49 -7.27
CA GLU A 162 -5.40 18.37 -6.78
C GLU A 162 -5.20 19.82 -7.26
N VAL A 163 -3.95 20.22 -7.50
CA VAL A 163 -3.61 21.56 -8.00
C VAL A 163 -3.31 21.58 -9.49
N ASP A 164 -3.34 20.42 -10.14
CA ASP A 164 -3.06 20.28 -11.56
C ASP A 164 -4.11 21.05 -12.39
N LYS A 165 -3.61 21.99 -13.20
CA LYS A 165 -4.41 22.79 -14.13
C LYS A 165 -4.33 22.31 -15.56
N MET A 166 -3.66 21.18 -15.82
CA MET A 166 -3.39 20.69 -17.18
C MET A 166 -4.66 20.57 -18.02
N TRP A 167 -5.77 20.15 -17.42
CA TRP A 167 -7.05 20.10 -18.13
C TRP A 167 -7.56 21.50 -18.52
N GLN A 168 -7.56 22.44 -17.57
CA GLN A 168 -7.99 23.83 -17.80
C GLN A 168 -7.07 24.54 -18.81
N ASP A 169 -5.78 24.26 -18.76
CA ASP A 169 -4.78 24.81 -19.68
C ASP A 169 -4.94 24.19 -21.08
N THR A 170 -5.24 22.89 -21.16
CA THR A 170 -5.57 22.22 -22.42
C THR A 170 -6.79 22.85 -23.07
N LEU A 171 -7.87 23.08 -22.29
CA LEU A 171 -9.08 23.73 -22.79
C LEU A 171 -8.82 25.16 -23.30
N GLN A 172 -7.94 25.91 -22.63
CA GLN A 172 -7.56 27.26 -23.07
C GLN A 172 -6.65 27.25 -24.30
N GLY A 173 -5.86 26.20 -24.49
CA GLY A 173 -4.97 26.01 -25.62
C GLY A 173 -5.65 25.48 -26.89
N LEU A 174 -6.96 25.16 -26.82
CA LEU A 174 -7.70 24.70 -27.99
C LEU A 174 -7.82 25.82 -29.03
N PRO A 175 -7.68 25.50 -30.33
CA PRO A 175 -7.96 26.44 -31.40
C PRO A 175 -9.37 27.03 -31.28
N GLY A 176 -9.55 28.29 -31.65
CA GLY A 176 -10.87 28.95 -31.58
C GLY A 176 -11.94 28.32 -32.50
N ASP A 177 -11.52 27.51 -33.47
CA ASP A 177 -12.37 26.71 -34.35
C ASP A 177 -12.60 25.27 -33.86
N PHE A 178 -12.05 24.90 -32.69
CA PHE A 178 -12.32 23.61 -32.06
C PHE A 178 -13.81 23.48 -31.76
N ARG A 179 -14.44 22.49 -32.38
CA ARG A 179 -15.83 22.11 -32.11
C ARG A 179 -15.81 20.94 -31.14
N MET A 180 -16.55 21.07 -30.03
CA MET A 180 -16.83 19.91 -29.19
C MET A 180 -17.51 18.83 -30.03
N LEU A 181 -17.13 17.58 -29.79
CA LEU A 181 -17.76 16.44 -30.41
C LEU A 181 -19.26 16.46 -30.07
N GLU A 182 -20.09 16.14 -31.06
CA GLU A 182 -21.53 15.98 -30.85
C GLU A 182 -21.75 14.83 -29.86
N CYS A 183 -22.57 15.09 -28.85
CA CYS A 183 -22.93 14.08 -27.86
C CYS A 183 -23.72 12.98 -28.57
N CYS A 184 -23.26 11.73 -28.48
CA CYS A 184 -23.98 10.58 -29.03
C CYS A 184 -25.15 10.12 -28.14
N VAL A 185 -25.31 10.71 -26.95
CA VAL A 185 -26.37 10.38 -25.99
C VAL A 185 -27.58 11.29 -26.15
N HIS A 186 -27.36 12.59 -26.40
CA HIS A 186 -28.41 13.57 -26.59
C HIS A 186 -28.63 13.86 -28.06
N ALA A 187 -29.88 13.91 -28.49
CA ALA A 187 -30.23 14.21 -29.87
C ALA A 187 -30.04 15.71 -30.21
N GLU A 188 -30.12 16.58 -29.20
CA GLU A 188 -30.02 18.03 -29.37
C GLU A 188 -28.85 18.64 -28.59
N GLU A 189 -28.19 19.63 -29.20
CA GLU A 189 -27.08 20.37 -28.59
C GLU A 189 -27.51 21.13 -27.32
N ALA A 190 -28.77 21.54 -27.25
CA ALA A 190 -29.32 22.29 -26.11
C ALA A 190 -29.39 21.43 -24.83
N GLU A 191 -29.77 20.16 -24.96
CA GLU A 191 -29.82 19.19 -23.85
C GLU A 191 -28.41 18.90 -23.34
N CYS A 192 -27.48 18.65 -24.27
CA CYS A 192 -26.07 18.46 -23.93
C CYS A 192 -25.47 19.67 -23.19
N LYS A 193 -25.82 20.90 -23.59
CA LYS A 193 -25.38 22.13 -22.90
C LYS A 193 -26.05 22.34 -21.54
N ALA A 194 -27.23 21.79 -21.31
CA ALA A 194 -27.89 21.86 -20.01
C ALA A 194 -27.21 20.91 -19.01
N ASP A 195 -26.89 19.68 -19.45
CA ASP A 195 -26.17 18.69 -18.65
C ASP A 195 -24.76 19.15 -18.30
N HIS A 196 -24.02 19.73 -19.26
CA HIS A 196 -22.70 20.27 -18.97
C HIS A 196 -22.68 21.40 -17.93
N ARG A 197 -23.82 22.06 -17.67
CA ARG A 197 -23.92 23.06 -16.58
C ARG A 197 -24.07 22.43 -15.20
N LEU A 198 -24.40 21.14 -15.14
CA LEU A 198 -24.44 20.34 -13.91
C LEU A 198 -23.04 19.84 -13.51
N ASP A 199 -22.10 19.77 -14.47
CA ASP A 199 -20.69 19.37 -14.26
C ASP A 199 -19.83 20.46 -13.56
N LYS A 200 -20.44 21.36 -12.78
CA LYS A 200 -19.68 22.37 -12.04
C LYS A 200 -19.08 21.75 -10.77
N VAL A 201 -17.75 21.77 -10.70
CA VAL A 201 -16.95 21.54 -9.47
C VAL A 201 -17.09 22.72 -8.53
#